data_AF-W5UTL6-F1
#
_entry.id   AF-W5UTL6-F1
#
_cell.length_a   1.000
_cell.length_b   1.000
_cell.length_c   1.000
_cell.angle_alpha   90.00
_cell.angle_beta   90.00
_cell.angle_gamma   90.00
#
_symmetry.space_group_name_H-M   'P 1'
#
loop_
_entity.id
_entity.type
_entity.pdbx_description
1 polymer ?
#
loop_
_entity_poly.entity_id
_entity_poly.type
_entity_poly.pdbx_seq_one_letter_code
_entity_poly.pdbx_strand_id
1 'polypeptide(L)'
;MLAVAIAISVIIIFLLGLLVFGGGQVFIPFFTWFWNLLPNFGVEISQQDIQTIFIVGNSTPGVLSLKFAAATGLIISKFHWWGWLIAILFYLVFTLPAILLVVIWNKNKAKHQGKTNTFWMQLINLFRPAILGIIIALIVYLFINLIMVQHIFNTSNGYIAISKNVEKTSFFSGVRYWLLILFVPIWVCVSTTLYLKKVNIFYILIGGLAAAMVIFAPWI
;
A
#
# COMPACT_ATOMS: atom_id res chain seq x y z
N MET A 1 11.27 -6.38 -25.30
CA MET A 1 10.33 -5.74 -24.35
C MET A 1 10.45 -6.32 -22.94
N LEU A 2 10.35 -7.64 -22.75
CA LEU A 2 10.48 -8.28 -21.44
C LEU A 2 11.76 -7.91 -20.65
N ALA A 3 12.95 -7.99 -21.27
CA ALA A 3 14.21 -7.65 -20.59
C ALA A 3 14.25 -6.18 -20.11
N VAL A 4 13.64 -5.27 -20.87
CA VAL A 4 13.51 -3.85 -20.50
C VAL A 4 12.58 -3.71 -19.30
N ALA A 5 11.44 -4.40 -19.31
CA ALA A 5 10.51 -4.43 -18.17
C ALA A 5 11.20 -4.95 -16.91
N ILE A 6 12.01 -6.01 -17.00
CA ILE A 6 12.79 -6.54 -15.87
C ILE A 6 13.79 -5.49 -15.36
N ALA A 7 14.60 -4.90 -16.25
CA ALA A 7 15.62 -3.93 -15.85
C ALA A 7 15.02 -2.70 -15.15
N ILE A 8 13.93 -2.14 -15.70
CA ILE A 8 13.22 -1.00 -15.10
C ILE A 8 12.61 -1.40 -13.76
N SER A 9 12.03 -2.59 -13.68
CA SER A 9 11.44 -3.11 -12.44
C SER A 9 12.47 -3.30 -11.35
N VAL A 10 13.69 -3.76 -11.67
CA VAL A 10 14.79 -3.82 -10.69
C VAL A 10 15.07 -2.43 -10.11
N ILE A 11 15.20 -1.41 -10.97
CA ILE A 11 15.49 -0.03 -10.54
C ILE A 11 14.35 0.50 -9.66
N ILE A 12 13.10 0.37 -10.10
CA ILE A 12 11.93 0.87 -9.35
C ILE A 12 11.79 0.13 -8.03
N ILE A 13 11.90 -1.20 -8.01
CA ILE A 13 11.77 -2.01 -6.79
C ILE A 13 12.89 -1.67 -5.79
N PHE A 14 14.11 -1.43 -6.28
CA PHE A 14 15.22 -0.98 -5.42
C PHE A 14 14.93 0.40 -4.80
N LEU A 15 14.45 1.35 -5.60
CA LEU A 15 14.05 2.69 -5.12
C LEU A 15 12.88 2.61 -4.13
N LEU A 16 11.88 1.75 -4.39
CA LEU A 16 10.81 1.49 -3.44
C LEU A 16 11.40 0.90 -2.14
N GLY A 17 12.31 -0.07 -2.21
CA GLY A 17 12.98 -0.64 -1.04
C GLY A 17 13.76 0.41 -0.21
N LEU A 18 14.30 1.46 -0.83
CA LEU A 18 14.93 2.59 -0.13
C LEU A 18 13.91 3.52 0.56
N LEU A 19 12.73 3.68 -0.02
CA LEU A 19 11.65 4.50 0.54
C LEU A 19 10.87 3.75 1.63
N VAL A 20 10.80 2.42 1.54
CA VAL A 20 10.00 1.56 2.40
C VAL A 20 10.83 1.07 3.59
N PHE A 21 10.90 1.87 4.65
CA PHE A 21 11.29 1.38 5.98
C PHE A 21 10.04 1.13 6.84
N GLY A 22 9.34 0.03 6.54
CA GLY A 22 8.20 -0.45 7.31
C GLY A 22 7.20 -1.22 6.46
N GLY A 23 6.81 -2.43 6.87
CA GLY A 23 5.82 -3.21 6.14
C GLY A 23 4.41 -2.68 6.42
N GLY A 24 3.74 -2.14 5.41
CA GLY A 24 2.39 -1.61 5.58
C GLY A 24 1.58 -1.50 4.30
N GLN A 25 0.26 -1.41 4.47
CA GLN A 25 -0.72 -1.12 3.40
C GLN A 25 -0.47 0.24 2.72
N VAL A 26 0.34 1.09 3.33
CA VAL A 26 0.84 2.37 2.81
C VAL A 26 1.52 2.22 1.44
N PHE A 27 2.03 1.03 1.10
CA PHE A 27 2.72 0.77 -0.17
C PHE A 27 1.82 0.25 -1.29
N ILE A 28 0.55 -0.06 -1.00
CA ILE A 28 -0.43 -0.45 -2.01
C ILE A 28 -0.50 0.56 -3.16
N PRO A 29 -0.58 1.90 -2.92
CA PRO A 29 -0.63 2.87 -4.01
C PRO A 29 0.65 2.89 -4.86
N PHE A 30 1.83 2.74 -4.25
CA PHE A 30 3.10 2.72 -4.97
C PHE A 30 3.23 1.51 -5.89
N PHE A 31 2.87 0.31 -5.40
CA PHE A 31 2.86 -0.89 -6.24
C PHE A 31 1.74 -0.86 -7.28
N THR A 32 0.56 -0.30 -6.96
CA THR A 32 -0.53 -0.08 -7.93
C THR A 32 -0.05 0.82 -9.08
N TRP A 33 0.58 1.95 -8.75
CA TRP A 33 1.14 2.87 -9.73
C TRP A 33 2.19 2.19 -10.59
N PHE A 34 3.12 1.46 -9.97
CA PHE A 34 4.16 0.74 -10.67
C PHE A 34 3.59 -0.34 -11.61
N TRP A 35 2.64 -1.13 -11.15
CA TRP A 35 1.99 -2.14 -12.00
C TRP A 35 1.19 -1.53 -13.14
N ASN A 36 0.54 -0.39 -12.93
CA ASN A 36 -0.13 0.35 -14.01
C ASN A 36 0.84 0.95 -15.03
N LEU A 37 2.15 1.04 -14.72
CA LEU A 37 3.19 1.43 -15.68
C LEU A 37 3.72 0.26 -16.51
N LEU A 38 3.59 -0.98 -16.03
CA LEU A 38 4.09 -2.18 -16.72
C LEU A 38 3.54 -2.39 -18.14
N PRO A 39 2.27 -2.04 -18.45
CA PRO A 39 1.74 -2.12 -19.81
C PRO A 39 2.56 -1.31 -20.83
N ASN A 40 3.16 -0.19 -20.43
CA ASN A 40 4.02 0.63 -21.30
C ASN A 40 5.31 -0.11 -21.72
N PHE A 41 5.65 -1.21 -21.04
CA PHE A 41 6.79 -2.06 -21.33
C PHE A 41 6.40 -3.44 -21.88
N GLY A 42 5.13 -3.59 -22.32
CA GLY A 42 4.61 -4.83 -22.91
C GLY A 42 4.24 -5.92 -21.90
N VAL A 43 4.08 -5.56 -20.62
CA VAL A 43 3.62 -6.47 -19.57
C VAL A 43 2.18 -6.10 -19.24
N GLU A 44 1.24 -6.90 -19.74
CA GLU A 44 -0.19 -6.73 -19.45
C GLU A 44 -0.50 -7.21 -18.04
N ILE A 45 -1.24 -6.40 -17.30
CA ILE A 45 -1.78 -6.75 -15.99
C ILE A 45 -3.21 -6.21 -15.90
N SER A 46 -4.16 -7.07 -15.51
CA SER A 46 -5.54 -6.65 -15.32
C SER A 46 -5.75 -6.07 -13.91
N GLN A 47 -6.79 -5.25 -13.75
CA GLN A 47 -7.19 -4.77 -12.43
C GLN A 47 -7.62 -5.93 -11.50
N GLN A 48 -8.12 -7.02 -12.07
CA GLN A 48 -8.47 -8.23 -11.32
C GLN A 48 -7.23 -8.92 -10.75
N ASP A 49 -6.14 -8.97 -11.50
CA ASP A 49 -4.86 -9.50 -11.02
C ASP A 49 -4.32 -8.68 -9.85
N ILE A 50 -4.34 -7.36 -9.99
CA ILE A 50 -3.91 -6.42 -8.95
C ILE A 50 -4.72 -6.63 -7.66
N GLN A 51 -6.06 -6.71 -7.77
CA GLN A 51 -6.93 -6.95 -6.63
C GLN A 51 -6.67 -8.32 -5.98
N THR A 52 -6.46 -9.35 -6.79
CA THR A 52 -6.14 -10.70 -6.29
C THR A 52 -4.84 -10.70 -5.51
N ILE A 53 -3.80 -10.04 -6.03
CA ILE A 53 -2.51 -9.90 -5.34
C ILE A 53 -2.68 -9.12 -4.03
N PHE A 54 -3.53 -8.08 -4.00
CA PHE A 54 -3.82 -7.37 -2.75
C PHE A 54 -4.55 -8.22 -1.73
N ILE A 55 -5.53 -9.03 -2.14
CA ILE A 55 -6.25 -9.93 -1.24
C ILE A 55 -5.27 -10.95 -0.63
N VAL A 56 -4.49 -11.62 -1.48
CA VAL A 56 -3.53 -12.65 -1.03
C VAL A 56 -2.39 -12.02 -0.23
N GLY A 57 -1.90 -10.85 -0.63
CA GLY A 57 -0.83 -10.13 0.05
C GLY A 57 -1.21 -9.71 1.47
N ASN A 58 -2.42 -9.15 1.63
CA ASN A 58 -2.93 -8.63 2.90
C ASN A 58 -3.27 -9.72 3.94
N SER A 59 -3.21 -11.01 3.56
CA SER A 59 -3.45 -12.12 4.48
C SER A 59 -2.47 -12.21 5.66
N THR A 60 -1.29 -11.57 5.59
CA THR A 60 -0.36 -11.46 6.73
C THR A 60 0.15 -10.02 6.89
N PRO A 61 -0.32 -9.26 7.89
CA PRO A 61 0.16 -7.91 8.16
C PRO A 61 1.66 -7.88 8.45
N GLY A 62 2.39 -6.90 7.90
CA GLY A 62 3.79 -6.61 8.26
C GLY A 62 4.87 -6.99 7.23
N VAL A 63 4.57 -7.83 6.23
CA VAL A 63 5.52 -8.22 5.15
C VAL A 63 4.95 -7.97 3.75
N LEU A 64 3.95 -7.09 3.65
CA LEU A 64 3.16 -6.87 2.45
C LEU A 64 4.01 -6.40 1.24
N SER A 65 4.91 -5.45 1.46
CA SER A 65 5.74 -4.87 0.39
C SER A 65 6.74 -5.88 -0.20
N LEU A 66 7.27 -6.79 0.61
CA LEU A 66 8.12 -7.90 0.16
C LEU A 66 7.34 -8.86 -0.75
N LYS A 67 6.09 -9.17 -0.36
CA LYS A 67 5.21 -9.99 -1.19
C LYS A 67 4.89 -9.31 -2.52
N PHE A 68 4.66 -8.00 -2.53
CA PHE A 68 4.41 -7.26 -3.77
C PHE A 68 5.63 -7.18 -4.68
N ALA A 69 6.84 -7.03 -4.12
CA ALA A 69 8.06 -7.12 -4.89
C ALA A 69 8.19 -8.49 -5.57
N ALA A 70 7.98 -9.58 -4.82
CA ALA A 70 7.98 -10.93 -5.38
C ALA A 70 6.86 -11.13 -6.42
N ALA A 71 5.64 -10.68 -6.14
CA ALA A 71 4.50 -10.78 -7.05
C ALA A 71 4.76 -10.05 -8.38
N THR A 72 5.51 -8.94 -8.35
CA THR A 72 5.92 -8.26 -9.59
C THR A 72 6.72 -9.18 -10.52
N GLY A 73 7.57 -10.06 -9.98
CA GLY A 73 8.31 -11.03 -10.79
C GLY A 73 7.41 -12.06 -11.48
N LEU A 74 6.34 -12.47 -10.80
CA LEU A 74 5.31 -13.34 -11.38
C LEU A 74 4.46 -12.59 -12.42
N ILE A 75 4.14 -11.32 -12.20
CA ILE A 75 3.42 -10.48 -13.17
C ILE A 75 4.21 -10.33 -14.47
N ILE A 76 5.48 -9.94 -14.38
CA ILE A 76 6.32 -9.70 -15.56
C ILE A 76 6.48 -10.97 -16.41
N SER A 77 6.49 -12.11 -15.75
CA SER A 77 6.59 -13.41 -16.40
C SER A 77 5.25 -14.00 -16.83
N LYS A 78 4.14 -13.25 -16.72
CA LYS A 78 2.77 -13.75 -17.00
C LYS A 78 2.48 -15.06 -16.28
N PHE A 79 2.97 -15.20 -15.05
CA PHE A 79 2.84 -16.39 -14.20
C PHE A 79 3.45 -17.68 -14.78
N HIS A 80 4.38 -17.59 -15.73
CA HIS A 80 5.16 -18.73 -16.18
C HIS A 80 6.13 -19.22 -15.09
N TRP A 81 6.59 -20.47 -15.21
CA TRP A 81 7.44 -21.13 -14.22
C TRP A 81 8.76 -20.38 -13.92
N TRP A 82 9.38 -19.75 -14.92
CA TRP A 82 10.61 -18.96 -14.75
C TRP A 82 10.37 -17.65 -13.99
N GLY A 83 9.10 -17.26 -13.83
CA GLY A 83 8.68 -16.14 -12.99
C GLY A 83 9.12 -16.26 -11.54
N TRP A 84 9.25 -17.47 -11.03
CA TRP A 84 9.76 -17.71 -9.68
C TRP A 84 11.20 -17.20 -9.49
N LEU A 85 12.04 -17.33 -10.52
CA LEU A 85 13.41 -16.81 -10.48
C LEU A 85 13.42 -15.29 -10.39
N ILE A 86 12.53 -14.63 -11.14
CA ILE A 86 12.38 -13.17 -11.10
C ILE A 86 11.75 -12.69 -9.80
N ALA A 87 10.79 -13.45 -9.27
CA ALA A 87 10.18 -13.16 -7.97
C ALA A 87 11.24 -13.18 -6.86
N ILE A 88 12.14 -14.17 -6.86
CA ILE A 88 13.27 -14.24 -5.94
C ILE A 88 14.23 -13.06 -6.16
N LEU A 89 14.57 -12.75 -7.41
CA LEU A 89 15.41 -11.60 -7.74
C LEU A 89 14.84 -10.29 -7.17
N PHE A 90 13.55 -10.02 -7.42
CA PHE A 90 12.90 -8.81 -6.96
C PHE A 90 12.71 -8.75 -5.45
N TYR A 91 12.44 -9.89 -4.83
CA TYR A 91 12.47 -10.01 -3.38
C TYR A 91 13.84 -9.59 -2.82
N LEU A 92 14.93 -10.13 -3.38
CA LEU A 92 16.29 -9.80 -2.96
C LEU A 92 16.61 -8.32 -3.18
N VAL A 93 16.33 -7.80 -4.37
CA VAL A 93 16.52 -6.38 -4.71
C VAL A 93 15.78 -5.47 -3.74
N PHE A 94 14.54 -5.81 -3.37
CA PHE A 94 13.75 -5.04 -2.41
C PHE A 94 14.33 -5.08 -0.99
N THR A 95 14.86 -6.24 -0.56
CA THR A 95 15.48 -6.37 0.78
C THR A 95 16.84 -5.72 0.90
N LEU A 96 17.56 -5.56 -0.21
CA LEU A 96 18.97 -5.17 -0.24
C LEU A 96 19.21 -3.80 0.42
N PRO A 97 18.41 -2.74 0.17
CA PRO A 97 18.52 -1.46 0.88
C PRO A 97 18.49 -1.60 2.42
N ALA A 98 17.56 -2.40 2.94
CA ALA A 98 17.41 -2.59 4.38
C ALA A 98 18.61 -3.34 4.98
N ILE A 99 19.08 -4.39 4.29
CA ILE A 99 20.28 -5.13 4.69
C ILE A 99 21.50 -4.20 4.71
N LEU A 100 21.69 -3.38 3.66
CA LEU A 100 22.79 -2.41 3.59
C LEU A 100 22.73 -1.43 4.76
N LEU A 101 21.56 -0.88 5.10
CA LEU A 101 21.44 0.02 6.24
C LEU A 101 21.80 -0.66 7.56
N VAL A 102 21.35 -1.89 7.79
CA VAL A 102 21.68 -2.63 9.03
C VAL A 102 23.17 -2.91 9.11
N VAL A 103 23.81 -3.30 7.99
CA VAL A 103 25.26 -3.54 7.95
C VAL A 103 26.05 -2.25 8.19
N ILE A 104 25.68 -1.15 7.53
CA ILE A 104 26.31 0.18 7.74
C ILE A 104 26.12 0.62 9.19
N TRP A 105 24.92 0.45 9.73
CA TRP A 105 24.60 0.78 11.11
C TRP A 105 25.47 0.00 12.10
N ASN A 106 25.53 -1.33 11.96
CA ASN A 106 26.31 -2.18 12.86
C ASN A 106 27.81 -1.87 12.79
N LYS A 107 28.34 -1.62 11.57
CA LYS A 107 29.73 -1.21 11.37
C LYS A 107 30.04 0.13 12.04
N ASN A 108 29.13 1.09 11.94
CA ASN A 108 29.30 2.42 12.54
C ASN A 108 29.07 2.44 14.06
N LYS A 109 28.15 1.61 14.56
CA LYS A 109 27.88 1.44 16.00
C LYS A 109 29.09 0.84 16.72
N ALA A 110 29.72 -0.18 16.14
CA ALA A 110 30.96 -0.75 16.67
C ALA A 110 32.11 0.28 16.75
N LYS A 111 32.15 1.24 15.81
CA LYS A 111 33.17 2.30 15.75
C LYS A 111 32.93 3.47 16.72
N HIS A 112 31.70 3.65 17.23
CA HIS A 112 31.31 4.82 18.04
C HIS A 112 30.62 4.44 19.37
N GLN A 113 30.93 3.28 19.93
CA GLN A 113 30.43 2.87 21.24
C GLN A 113 30.84 3.92 22.30
N GLY A 114 29.89 4.74 22.77
CA GLY A 114 30.10 5.69 23.87
C GLY A 114 29.66 7.14 23.62
N LYS A 115 29.32 7.54 22.39
CA LYS A 115 28.74 8.87 22.12
C LYS A 115 27.35 8.71 21.50
N THR A 116 26.32 9.27 22.14
CA THR A 116 25.02 9.45 21.50
C THR A 116 25.24 10.30 20.26
N ASN A 117 25.27 9.65 19.10
CA ASN A 117 25.67 10.31 17.87
C ASN A 117 24.57 11.28 17.44
N THR A 118 24.77 12.55 17.78
CA THR A 118 23.83 13.67 17.59
C THR A 118 23.33 13.76 16.16
N PHE A 119 24.17 13.36 15.19
CA PHE A 119 23.82 13.30 13.77
C PHE A 119 22.59 12.42 13.50
N TRP A 120 22.50 11.22 14.07
CA TRP A 120 21.36 10.32 13.84
C TRP A 120 20.07 10.83 14.47
N MET A 121 20.15 11.43 15.66
CA MET A 121 18.99 12.06 16.28
C MET A 121 18.49 13.27 15.47
N GLN A 122 19.42 14.09 14.95
CA GLN A 122 19.07 15.20 14.06
C GLN A 122 18.46 14.72 12.74
N LEU A 123 18.99 13.64 12.17
CA LEU A 123 18.46 13.03 10.95
C LEU A 123 17.03 12.49 11.15
N ILE A 124 16.77 11.79 12.25
CA ILE A 124 15.42 11.31 12.61
C ILE A 124 14.48 12.51 12.79
N ASN A 125 14.92 13.56 13.48
CA ASN A 125 14.12 14.77 13.67
C ASN A 125 13.82 15.49 12.34
N LEU A 126 14.73 15.44 11.37
CA LEU A 126 14.52 15.98 10.02
C LEU A 126 13.50 15.17 9.22
N PHE A 127 13.58 13.83 9.26
CA PHE A 127 12.68 12.96 8.49
C PHE A 127 11.29 12.80 9.12
N ARG A 128 11.17 12.91 10.44
CA ARG A 128 9.89 12.76 11.17
C ARG A 128 8.74 13.61 10.60
N PRO A 129 8.88 14.92 10.34
CA PRO A 129 7.80 15.71 9.76
C PRO A 129 7.46 15.28 8.33
N ALA A 130 8.43 14.88 7.52
CA ALA A 130 8.20 14.37 6.17
C ALA A 130 7.39 13.06 6.19
N ILE A 131 7.77 12.12 7.06
CA ILE A 131 7.04 10.86 7.25
C ILE A 131 5.61 11.13 7.74
N LEU A 132 5.44 12.03 8.71
CA LEU A 132 4.12 12.42 9.20
C LEU A 132 3.26 13.01 8.06
N GLY A 133 3.84 13.87 7.23
CA GLY A 133 3.17 14.45 6.07
C GLY A 133 2.69 13.38 5.08
N ILE A 134 3.53 12.40 4.77
CA ILE A 134 3.16 11.26 3.90
C ILE A 134 2.02 10.45 4.52
N ILE A 135 2.08 10.15 5.82
CA ILE A 135 1.04 9.40 6.51
C ILE A 135 -0.29 10.16 6.48
N ILE A 136 -0.28 11.47 6.79
CA ILE A 136 -1.48 12.31 6.76
C ILE A 136 -2.06 12.38 5.35
N ALA A 137 -1.22 12.61 4.33
CA ALA A 137 -1.65 12.64 2.94
C ALA A 137 -2.29 11.31 2.52
N LEU A 138 -1.73 10.18 2.95
CA LEU A 138 -2.29 8.85 2.67
C LEU A 138 -3.62 8.63 3.38
N ILE A 139 -3.76 9.06 4.64
CA ILE A 139 -5.03 9.00 5.38
C ILE A 139 -6.11 9.79 4.62
N VAL A 140 -5.82 11.03 4.22
CA VAL A 140 -6.76 11.88 3.47
C VAL A 140 -7.10 11.24 2.12
N TYR A 141 -6.11 10.75 1.39
CA TYR A 141 -6.31 10.06 0.11
C TYR A 141 -7.21 8.83 0.24
N LEU A 142 -6.95 7.97 1.24
CA LEU A 142 -7.75 6.77 1.49
C LEU A 142 -9.17 7.14 1.91
N PHE A 143 -9.31 8.12 2.79
CA PHE A 143 -10.61 8.58 3.27
C PHE A 143 -11.49 9.11 2.13
N ILE A 144 -10.94 9.96 1.25
CA ILE A 144 -11.66 10.49 0.08
C ILE A 144 -12.07 9.35 -0.86
N ASN A 145 -11.15 8.44 -1.21
CA ASN A 145 -11.45 7.33 -2.13
C ASN A 145 -12.43 6.30 -1.54
N LEU A 146 -12.56 6.24 -0.21
CA LEU A 146 -13.52 5.35 0.46
C LEU A 146 -14.93 5.95 0.43
N ILE A 147 -15.08 7.26 0.64
CA ILE A 147 -16.38 7.95 0.65
C ILE A 147 -16.86 8.29 -0.76
N MET A 148 -16.00 8.88 -1.58
CA MET A 148 -16.36 9.35 -2.92
C MET A 148 -16.20 8.25 -3.95
N VAL A 149 -16.96 7.15 -3.82
CA VAL A 149 -16.87 5.98 -4.71
C VAL A 149 -17.07 6.30 -6.20
N GLN A 150 -17.83 7.36 -6.49
CA GLN A 150 -18.09 7.85 -7.86
C GLN A 150 -16.92 8.65 -8.44
N HIS A 151 -15.98 9.10 -7.62
CA HIS A 151 -14.82 9.86 -8.03
C HIS A 151 -13.55 9.07 -7.74
N ILE A 152 -12.52 9.29 -8.54
CA ILE A 152 -11.18 8.80 -8.26
C ILE A 152 -10.32 10.02 -8.02
N PHE A 153 -9.72 10.07 -6.84
CA PHE A 153 -8.86 11.17 -6.44
C PHE A 153 -7.40 10.83 -6.74
N ASN A 154 -6.64 11.81 -7.20
CA ASN A 154 -5.19 11.74 -7.41
C ASN A 154 -4.75 10.51 -8.24
N THR A 155 -5.14 10.50 -9.52
CA THR A 155 -4.75 9.46 -10.50
C THR A 155 -3.89 10.02 -11.61
N SER A 156 -3.30 9.13 -12.43
CA SER A 156 -2.56 9.52 -13.64
C SER A 156 -3.41 10.31 -14.65
N ASN A 157 -4.75 10.19 -14.59
CA ASN A 157 -5.67 10.84 -15.52
C ASN A 157 -6.21 12.19 -14.98
N GLY A 158 -5.73 12.65 -13.83
CA GLY A 158 -6.13 13.92 -13.23
C GLY A 158 -6.31 13.85 -11.71
N TYR A 159 -6.43 15.03 -11.09
CA TYR A 159 -6.61 15.17 -9.64
C TYR A 159 -8.00 14.71 -9.18
N ILE A 160 -9.04 14.93 -9.99
CA ILE A 160 -10.40 14.46 -9.77
C ILE A 160 -10.89 13.89 -11.11
N ALA A 161 -11.27 12.62 -11.12
CA ALA A 161 -11.84 11.95 -12.28
C ALA A 161 -13.11 11.19 -11.90
N ILE A 162 -14.03 10.97 -12.84
CA ILE A 162 -15.21 10.13 -12.62
C ILE A 162 -14.78 8.66 -12.72
N SER A 163 -15.20 7.86 -11.74
CA SER A 163 -14.91 6.44 -11.70
C SER A 163 -15.65 5.70 -12.80
N LYS A 164 -14.90 4.97 -13.63
CA LYS A 164 -15.45 4.08 -14.67
C LYS A 164 -15.84 2.69 -14.13
N ASN A 165 -15.68 2.43 -12.83
CA ASN A 165 -16.01 1.14 -12.23
C ASN A 165 -17.52 1.03 -12.03
N VAL A 166 -18.21 0.52 -13.07
CA VAL A 166 -19.68 0.44 -13.14
C VAL A 166 -20.27 -0.39 -12.01
N GLU A 167 -19.63 -1.47 -11.59
CA GLU A 167 -20.15 -2.35 -10.53
C GLU A 167 -20.10 -1.67 -9.16
N LYS A 168 -18.97 -1.05 -8.81
CA LYS A 168 -18.81 -0.37 -7.52
C LYS A 168 -19.69 0.88 -7.44
N THR A 169 -19.79 1.65 -8.53
CA THR A 169 -20.60 2.87 -8.57
C THR A 169 -22.10 2.57 -8.61
N SER A 170 -22.52 1.49 -9.27
CA SER A 170 -23.92 1.07 -9.25
C SER A 170 -24.36 0.56 -7.87
N PHE A 171 -23.51 -0.22 -7.19
CA PHE A 171 -23.82 -0.71 -5.84
C PHE A 171 -23.96 0.43 -4.81
N PHE A 172 -23.06 1.42 -4.86
CA PHE A 172 -23.10 2.62 -4.00
C PHE A 172 -23.77 3.80 -4.69
N SER A 173 -25.01 3.61 -5.14
CA SER A 173 -25.87 4.64 -5.73
C SER A 173 -27.08 4.94 -4.84
N GLY A 174 -27.75 6.08 -5.06
CA GLY A 174 -28.97 6.48 -4.33
C GLY A 174 -28.77 6.59 -2.82
N VAL A 175 -29.62 5.90 -2.05
CA VAL A 175 -29.61 5.93 -0.57
C VAL A 175 -28.30 5.35 -0.01
N ARG A 176 -27.77 4.29 -0.63
CA ARG A 176 -26.53 3.63 -0.18
C ARG A 176 -25.32 4.56 -0.25
N TYR A 177 -25.30 5.47 -1.22
CA TYR A 177 -24.24 6.49 -1.32
C TYR A 177 -24.25 7.45 -0.12
N TRP A 178 -25.42 7.96 0.25
CA TRP A 178 -25.56 8.85 1.41
C TRP A 178 -25.28 8.13 2.73
N LEU A 179 -25.71 6.88 2.86
CA LEU A 179 -25.35 6.03 3.99
C LEU A 179 -23.82 5.84 4.07
N LEU A 180 -23.12 5.69 2.95
CA LEU A 180 -21.66 5.59 2.94
C LEU A 180 -20.98 6.88 3.41
N ILE A 181 -21.43 8.04 2.92
CA ILE A 181 -20.91 9.36 3.33
C ILE A 181 -21.03 9.55 4.84
N LEU A 182 -22.11 9.08 5.45
CA LEU A 182 -22.36 9.24 6.88
C LEU A 182 -21.70 8.14 7.73
N PHE A 183 -21.76 6.89 7.27
CA PHE A 183 -21.22 5.73 7.96
C PHE A 183 -19.72 5.81 8.13
N VAL A 184 -18.98 6.19 7.10
CA VAL A 184 -17.51 6.15 7.12
C VAL A 184 -16.92 7.10 8.17
N PRO A 185 -17.27 8.40 8.22
CA PRO A 185 -16.80 9.30 9.27
C PRO A 185 -17.19 8.84 10.67
N ILE A 186 -18.44 8.40 10.85
CA ILE A 186 -18.92 7.89 12.15
C ILE A 186 -18.11 6.68 12.58
N TRP A 187 -17.92 5.72 11.68
CA TRP A 187 -17.16 4.51 11.97
C TRP A 187 -15.69 4.82 12.26
N VAL A 188 -15.08 5.78 11.56
CA VAL A 188 -13.73 6.28 11.86
C VAL A 188 -13.67 6.88 13.28
N CYS A 189 -14.63 7.70 13.68
CA CYS A 189 -14.69 8.25 15.04
C CYS A 189 -14.89 7.16 16.11
N VAL A 190 -15.80 6.21 15.87
CA VAL A 190 -16.08 5.09 16.79
C VAL A 190 -14.85 4.19 16.93
N SER A 191 -14.28 3.74 15.81
CA SER A 191 -13.09 2.88 15.80
C SER A 191 -11.87 3.57 16.44
N THR A 192 -11.65 4.85 16.18
CA THR A 192 -10.60 5.64 16.84
C THR A 192 -10.83 5.69 18.35
N THR A 193 -12.06 5.97 18.79
CA THR A 193 -12.40 6.01 20.22
C THR A 193 -12.19 4.65 20.90
N LEU A 194 -12.61 3.56 20.27
CA LEU A 194 -12.42 2.19 20.78
C LEU A 194 -10.94 1.81 20.83
N TYR A 195 -10.17 2.21 19.81
CA TYR A 195 -8.73 1.99 19.77
C TYR A 195 -8.00 2.75 20.89
N LEU A 196 -8.36 4.01 21.15
CA LEU A 196 -7.83 4.80 22.26
C LEU A 196 -8.18 4.18 23.63
N LYS A 197 -9.33 3.50 23.73
CA LYS A 197 -9.71 2.68 24.90
C LYS A 197 -9.01 1.32 24.95
N LYS A 198 -8.01 1.07 24.10
CA LYS A 198 -7.22 -0.17 24.01
C LYS A 198 -8.05 -1.42 23.70
N VAL A 199 -9.20 -1.27 23.03
CA VAL A 199 -9.94 -2.43 22.51
C VAL A 199 -9.10 -3.11 21.44
N ASN A 200 -9.07 -4.45 21.43
CA ASN A 200 -8.31 -5.21 20.44
C ASN A 200 -8.76 -4.84 19.02
N ILE A 201 -7.79 -4.50 18.16
CA ILE A 201 -7.99 -4.10 16.75
C ILE A 201 -8.84 -5.14 16.00
N PHE A 202 -8.67 -6.43 16.32
CA PHE A 202 -9.42 -7.50 15.68
C PHE A 202 -10.94 -7.36 15.88
N TYR A 203 -11.39 -7.01 17.10
CA TYR A 203 -12.82 -6.78 17.38
C TYR A 203 -13.35 -5.52 16.72
N ILE A 204 -12.52 -4.47 16.64
CA ILE A 204 -12.87 -3.25 15.91
C ILE A 204 -13.09 -3.58 14.43
N LEU A 205 -12.19 -4.35 13.81
CA LEU A 205 -12.32 -4.74 12.40
C LEU A 205 -13.57 -5.59 12.14
N ILE A 206 -13.80 -6.63 12.95
CA ILE A 206 -14.99 -7.50 12.81
C ILE A 206 -16.28 -6.70 13.05
N GLY A 207 -16.31 -5.85 14.08
CA GLY A 207 -17.47 -5.01 14.36
C GLY A 207 -17.79 -4.05 13.21
N GLY A 208 -16.77 -3.49 12.58
CA GLY A 208 -16.92 -2.63 11.41
C GLY A 208 -17.44 -3.36 10.19
N LEU A 209 -16.92 -4.58 9.94
CA LEU A 209 -17.40 -5.44 8.86
C LEU A 209 -18.87 -5.81 9.09
N ALA A 210 -19.23 -6.24 10.30
CA ALA A 210 -20.61 -6.59 10.65
C ALA A 210 -21.55 -5.38 10.50
N ALA A 211 -21.15 -4.21 11.00
CA ALA A 211 -21.93 -2.98 10.85
C ALA A 211 -22.11 -2.59 9.38
N ALA A 212 -21.05 -2.69 8.56
CA ALA A 212 -21.13 -2.42 7.13
C ALA A 212 -22.06 -3.41 6.42
N MET A 213 -21.99 -4.71 6.75
CA MET A 213 -22.89 -5.71 6.17
C MET A 213 -24.36 -5.44 6.51
N VAL A 214 -24.65 -5.00 7.75
CA VAL A 214 -26.02 -4.66 8.16
C VAL A 214 -26.51 -3.38 7.48
N ILE A 215 -25.65 -2.36 7.36
CA ILE A 215 -26.04 -1.06 6.81
C ILE A 215 -26.15 -1.07 5.28
N PHE A 216 -25.32 -1.86 4.58
CA PHE A 216 -25.30 -1.90 3.11
C PHE A 216 -25.92 -3.17 2.50
N ALA A 217 -26.66 -3.93 3.31
CA ALA A 217 -27.34 -5.12 2.85
C ALA A 217 -28.46 -4.83 1.83
N PRO A 218 -28.88 -5.84 1.04
CA PRO A 218 -29.77 -5.66 -0.11
C PRO A 218 -31.21 -5.26 0.23
N TRP A 219 -31.59 -5.20 1.51
CA TRP A 219 -32.94 -4.75 1.94
C TRP A 219 -33.11 -3.22 1.90
N ILE A 220 -32.07 -2.47 1.52
CA ILE A 220 -32.08 -1.03 1.23
C ILE A 220 -31.90 -0.81 -0.27
#